data_AF-A0A7V6XNP8-F1
#
_entry.id   AF-A0A7V6XNP8-F1
#
_cell.length_a   1.000
_cell.length_b   1.000
_cell.length_c   1.000
_cell.angle_alpha   90.00
_cell.angle_beta   90.00
_cell.angle_gamma   90.00
#
_symmetry.space_group_name_H-M   'P 1'
#
loop_
_entity.id
_entity.type
_entity.pdbx_description
1 polymer ?
#
loop_
_entity_poly.entity_id
_entity_poly.type
_entity_poly.pdbx_seq_one_letter_code
_entity_poly.pdbx_strand_id
1 'polypeptide(L)'
;TQLYGLYPSYPILYYFTTDLIKEYTWITLAQYIFEAITLMLFVSFFFIELLMLVSFFVKNEIYVWLAGGLFLIIGVLIPPSSFNPLSYIRVDEIISGEINLNQHNDFFSFTKSMLVLFAGLSIVFILKTITGKVMAKINA
;
A
#
# COMPACT_ATOMS: atom_id res chain seq x y z
N THR A 1 5.45 25.13 -34.50
CA THR A 1 6.11 23.82 -34.58
C THR A 1 7.41 23.91 -33.82
N GLN A 2 7.44 23.50 -32.55
CA GLN A 2 8.66 23.43 -31.74
C GLN A 2 8.91 21.97 -31.37
N LEU A 3 9.98 21.44 -31.94
CA LEU A 3 10.58 20.14 -31.63
C LEU A 3 11.22 20.23 -30.24
N TYR A 4 10.58 19.66 -29.23
CA TYR A 4 11.21 19.37 -27.95
C TYR A 4 11.43 17.86 -27.84
N GLY A 5 12.70 17.49 -27.67
CA GLY A 5 13.11 16.36 -26.81
C GLY A 5 12.84 14.96 -27.34
N LEU A 6 13.88 14.38 -27.96
CA LEU A 6 14.04 12.94 -28.17
C LEU A 6 13.99 12.17 -26.84
N TYR A 7 12.80 11.74 -26.42
CA TYR A 7 12.50 10.45 -25.80
C TYR A 7 10.97 10.29 -25.86
N PRO A 8 10.41 9.23 -26.47
CA PRO A 8 9.00 8.92 -26.26
C PRO A 8 8.87 8.48 -24.80
N SER A 9 8.62 9.42 -23.91
CA SER A 9 8.12 9.11 -22.59
C SER A 9 6.74 8.54 -22.84
N TYR A 10 6.63 7.21 -22.92
CA TYR A 10 5.35 6.52 -23.11
C TYR A 10 4.39 7.04 -22.04
N PRO A 11 3.37 7.83 -22.41
CA PRO A 11 2.53 8.48 -21.45
C PRO A 11 1.54 7.44 -20.92
N ILE A 12 1.44 7.30 -19.60
CA ILE A 12 0.43 6.47 -18.95
C ILE A 12 -0.68 7.41 -18.48
N LEU A 13 -1.92 7.03 -18.78
CA LEU A 13 -3.07 7.79 -18.35
C LEU A 13 -3.20 7.65 -16.82
N TYR A 14 -3.18 8.80 -16.14
CA TYR A 14 -3.28 8.90 -14.70
C TYR A 14 -4.57 9.67 -14.35
N TYR A 15 -5.30 9.17 -13.36
CA TYR A 15 -6.48 9.83 -12.82
C TYR A 15 -6.09 10.58 -11.55
N PHE A 16 -5.94 11.90 -11.66
CA PHE A 16 -5.78 12.73 -10.47
C PHE A 16 -7.16 13.19 -10.01
N THR A 17 -7.43 13.01 -8.72
CA THR A 17 -8.68 13.48 -8.11
C THR A 17 -8.32 14.34 -6.93
N THR A 18 -8.72 15.60 -7.00
CA THR A 18 -8.99 16.41 -5.82
C THR A 18 -10.47 16.29 -5.50
N ASP A 19 -10.89 16.58 -4.27
CA ASP A 19 -12.26 16.41 -3.76
C ASP A 19 -13.38 17.07 -4.63
N LEU A 20 -13.03 17.80 -5.70
CA LEU A 20 -13.95 18.59 -6.51
C LEU A 20 -13.86 18.36 -8.03
N ILE A 21 -12.77 17.78 -8.58
CA ILE A 21 -12.58 17.66 -10.04
C ILE A 21 -11.82 16.37 -10.39
N LYS A 22 -12.36 15.59 -11.34
CA LYS A 22 -11.65 14.50 -12.02
C LYS A 22 -10.81 15.09 -13.15
N GLU A 23 -9.50 15.14 -12.98
CA GLU A 23 -8.58 15.62 -14.02
C GLU A 23 -7.75 14.47 -14.58
N TYR A 24 -7.66 14.43 -15.90
CA TYR A 24 -6.81 13.50 -16.62
C TYR A 24 -5.43 14.12 -16.74
N THR A 25 -4.44 13.47 -16.16
CA THR A 25 -3.05 13.87 -16.32
C THR A 25 -2.26 12.72 -16.93
N TRP A 26 -1.23 13.05 -17.70
CA TRP A 26 -0.32 12.06 -18.24
C TRP A 26 0.91 12.04 -17.35
N ILE A 27 1.23 10.88 -16.79
CA ILE A 27 2.52 10.67 -16.13
C ILE A 27 3.46 9.94 -17.08
N THR A 28 4.76 10.18 -16.90
CA THR A 28 5.76 9.42 -17.65
C THR A 28 5.82 7.98 -17.15
N LEU A 29 6.09 7.02 -18.04
CA LEU A 29 6.35 5.63 -17.66
C LEU A 29 7.41 5.50 -16.55
N ALA A 30 8.45 6.34 -16.58
CA ALA A 30 9.50 6.33 -15.56
C ALA A 30 8.96 6.69 -14.18
N GLN A 31 8.10 7.71 -14.08
CA GLN A 31 7.45 8.09 -12.82
C GLN A 31 6.51 6.99 -12.33
N TYR A 32 5.69 6.42 -13.21
CA TYR A 32 4.80 5.30 -12.87
C TYR A 32 5.59 4.13 -12.27
N ILE A 33 6.66 3.69 -12.95
CA ILE A 33 7.49 2.57 -12.49
C ILE A 33 8.12 2.90 -11.13
N PHE A 34 8.63 4.11 -10.96
CA PHE A 34 9.23 4.53 -9.70
C PHE A 34 8.22 4.51 -8.54
N GLU A 35 7.05 5.11 -8.73
CA GLU A 35 5.99 5.16 -7.71
C GLU A 35 5.48 3.75 -7.39
N ALA A 36 5.24 2.91 -8.41
CA ALA A 36 4.78 1.54 -8.24
C ALA A 36 5.80 0.66 -7.49
N ILE A 37 7.08 0.71 -7.85
CA ILE A 37 8.14 -0.04 -7.15
C ILE A 37 8.25 0.45 -5.69
N THR A 38 8.25 1.75 -5.49
CA THR A 38 8.34 2.33 -4.14
C THR A 38 7.15 1.87 -3.28
N LEU A 39 5.93 1.99 -3.79
CA LEU A 39 4.74 1.57 -3.06
C LEU A 39 4.74 0.07 -2.78
N MET A 40 5.12 -0.75 -3.77
CA MET A 40 5.22 -2.21 -3.63
C MET A 40 6.23 -2.62 -2.55
N LEU A 41 7.38 -1.94 -2.45
CA LEU A 41 8.36 -2.17 -1.39
C LEU A 41 7.78 -1.88 0.00
N PHE A 42 7.09 -0.74 0.16
CA PHE A 42 6.47 -0.37 1.44
C PHE A 42 5.34 -1.32 1.85
N VAL A 43 4.50 -1.73 0.90
CA VAL A 43 3.47 -2.74 1.13
C VAL A 43 4.11 -4.07 1.55
N SER A 44 5.18 -4.49 0.88
CA SER A 44 5.90 -5.72 1.24
C SER A 44 6.45 -5.68 2.66
N PHE A 45 7.10 -4.58 3.06
CA PHE A 45 7.55 -4.40 4.44
C PHE A 45 6.41 -4.42 5.45
N PHE A 46 5.27 -3.81 5.12
CA PHE A 46 4.09 -3.82 5.98
C PHE A 46 3.59 -5.25 6.23
N PHE A 47 3.45 -6.06 5.18
CA PHE A 47 3.02 -7.45 5.32
C PHE A 47 4.04 -8.31 6.09
N ILE A 48 5.34 -8.13 5.86
CA ILE A 48 6.39 -8.84 6.60
C ILE A 48 6.29 -8.52 8.10
N GLU A 49 6.18 -7.25 8.47
CA GLU A 49 6.03 -6.82 9.86
C GLU A 49 4.73 -7.34 10.49
N LEU A 50 3.63 -7.34 9.73
CA LEU A 50 2.35 -7.88 10.19
C LEU A 50 2.43 -9.39 10.45
N LEU A 51 3.06 -10.17 9.56
CA LEU A 51 3.25 -11.61 9.73
C LEU A 51 4.17 -11.93 10.91
N MET A 52 5.23 -11.16 11.12
CA MET A 52 6.08 -11.27 12.30
C MET A 52 5.32 -10.95 13.60
N LEU A 53 4.36 -10.02 13.58
CA LEU A 53 3.48 -9.79 14.72
C LEU A 53 2.60 -11.01 15.00
N VAL A 54 2.00 -11.61 13.97
CA VAL A 54 1.16 -12.82 14.10
C VAL A 54 1.94 -14.00 14.67
N SER A 55 3.20 -14.17 14.31
CA SER A 55 4.03 -15.29 14.80
C SER A 55 4.31 -15.27 16.31
N PHE A 56 4.11 -14.15 16.98
CA PHE A 56 4.12 -14.12 18.45
C PHE A 56 2.99 -14.96 19.05
N PHE A 57 1.81 -14.93 18.43
CA PHE A 57 0.61 -15.61 18.90
C PHE A 57 0.48 -17.03 18.33
N VAL A 58 0.93 -17.24 17.10
CA VAL A 58 0.79 -18.50 16.38
C VAL A 58 2.18 -19.11 16.17
N LYS A 59 2.46 -20.22 16.87
CA LYS A 59 3.77 -20.90 16.80
C LYS A 59 3.95 -21.80 15.58
N ASN A 60 2.85 -22.21 14.95
CA ASN A 60 2.90 -23.05 13.76
C ASN A 60 3.09 -22.17 12.52
N GLU A 61 4.19 -22.38 11.80
CA GLU A 61 4.55 -21.63 10.60
C GLU A 61 3.47 -21.68 9.52
N ILE A 62 2.84 -22.84 9.29
CA ILE A 62 1.81 -23.01 8.26
C ILE A 62 0.61 -22.10 8.54
N TYR A 63 0.22 -21.95 9.81
CA TYR A 63 -0.90 -21.07 10.18
C TYR A 63 -0.55 -19.58 10.03
N VAL A 64 0.72 -19.21 10.21
CA VAL A 64 1.19 -17.83 9.93
C VAL A 64 1.11 -17.54 8.42
N TRP A 65 1.54 -18.47 7.58
CA TRP A 65 1.41 -18.34 6.12
C TRP A 65 -0.05 -18.26 5.67
N LEU A 66 -0.93 -19.09 6.24
CA LEU A 66 -2.37 -19.03 5.96
C LEU A 66 -2.97 -17.69 6.38
N ALA A 67 -2.56 -17.12 7.52
CA ALA A 67 -2.96 -15.76 7.92
C ALA A 67 -2.49 -14.71 6.91
N GLY A 68 -1.27 -14.83 6.39
CA GLY A 68 -0.75 -13.99 5.30
C GLY A 68 -1.63 -14.05 4.06
N GLY A 69 -1.93 -15.25 3.58
CA GLY A 69 -2.85 -15.46 2.45
C GLY A 69 -4.22 -14.84 2.69
N LEU A 70 -4.77 -15.01 3.90
CA LEU A 70 -6.04 -14.38 4.29
C LEU A 70 -5.96 -12.85 4.25
N PHE A 71 -4.87 -12.23 4.73
CA PHE A 71 -4.73 -10.78 4.66
C PHE A 71 -4.69 -10.26 3.22
N LEU A 72 -4.04 -10.98 2.29
CA LEU A 72 -4.03 -10.62 0.87
C LEU A 72 -5.45 -10.73 0.28
N ILE A 73 -6.15 -11.84 0.54
CA ILE A 73 -7.53 -12.03 0.09
C ILE A 73 -8.44 -10.93 0.64
N ILE A 74 -8.33 -10.61 1.92
CA ILE A 74 -9.10 -9.55 2.59
C ILE A 74 -8.81 -8.19 1.94
N GLY A 75 -7.55 -7.87 1.64
CA GLY A 75 -7.17 -6.62 0.98
C GLY A 75 -7.77 -6.45 -0.43
N VAL A 76 -8.02 -7.57 -1.13
CA VAL A 76 -8.66 -7.58 -2.45
C VAL A 76 -10.19 -7.62 -2.36
N LEU A 77 -10.78 -8.26 -1.35
CA LEU A 77 -12.24 -8.41 -1.26
C LEU A 77 -12.93 -7.21 -0.60
N ILE A 78 -12.30 -6.58 0.39
CA ILE A 78 -12.91 -5.44 1.07
C ILE A 78 -12.91 -4.23 0.12
N PRO A 79 -14.02 -3.45 0.07
CA PRO A 79 -14.04 -2.18 -0.64
C PRO A 79 -12.82 -1.34 -0.25
N PRO A 80 -12.06 -0.81 -1.22
CA PRO A 80 -10.85 -0.11 -0.89
C PRO A 80 -11.13 1.06 0.06
N SER A 81 -10.18 1.42 0.89
CA SER A 81 -10.23 2.70 1.60
C SER A 81 -8.83 3.24 1.74
N SER A 82 -8.65 4.53 1.54
CA SER A 82 -7.33 5.16 1.64
C SER A 82 -6.79 5.19 3.07
N PHE A 83 -7.57 4.80 4.07
CA PHE A 83 -7.09 4.66 5.44
C PHE A 83 -6.79 3.21 5.81
N ASN A 84 -7.10 2.25 4.95
CA ASN A 84 -6.85 0.84 5.19
C ASN A 84 -5.51 0.41 4.54
N PRO A 85 -4.47 0.06 5.34
CA PRO A 85 -3.18 -0.40 4.82
C PRO A 85 -3.26 -1.63 3.91
N LEU A 86 -4.29 -2.48 4.05
CA LEU A 86 -4.46 -3.66 3.21
C LEU A 86 -4.95 -3.32 1.79
N SER A 87 -5.59 -2.17 1.60
CA SER A 87 -6.07 -1.73 0.28
C SER A 87 -4.91 -1.41 -0.68
N TYR A 88 -3.71 -1.14 -0.15
CA TYR A 88 -2.53 -0.82 -0.95
C TYR A 88 -1.91 -1.99 -1.70
N ILE A 89 -2.45 -3.22 -1.55
CA ILE A 89 -2.10 -4.35 -2.41
C ILE A 89 -2.42 -4.07 -3.90
N ARG A 90 -3.37 -3.17 -4.16
CA ARG A 90 -3.79 -2.73 -5.51
C ARG A 90 -2.90 -1.60 -6.03
N VAL A 91 -1.59 -1.84 -6.02
CA VAL A 91 -0.57 -0.82 -6.37
C VAL A 91 -0.87 -0.19 -7.73
N ASP A 92 -1.17 -1.00 -8.74
CA ASP A 92 -1.48 -0.51 -10.08
C ASP A 92 -2.69 0.45 -10.09
N GLU A 93 -3.81 0.04 -9.49
CA GLU A 93 -5.04 0.86 -9.41
C GLU A 93 -4.84 2.17 -8.65
N ILE A 94 -3.90 2.20 -7.70
CA ILE A 94 -3.57 3.39 -6.90
C ILE A 94 -2.68 4.35 -7.66
N ILE A 95 -1.66 3.84 -8.35
CA ILE A 95 -0.76 4.67 -9.16
C ILE A 95 -1.43 5.10 -10.46
N SER A 96 -2.30 4.29 -11.05
CA SER A 96 -3.11 4.71 -12.20
C SER A 96 -4.21 5.71 -11.78
N GLY A 97 -4.63 5.66 -10.51
CA GLY A 97 -5.72 6.46 -9.96
C GLY A 97 -7.11 5.89 -10.27
N GLU A 98 -7.19 4.72 -10.88
CA GLU A 98 -8.44 4.01 -11.22
C GLU A 98 -9.34 3.80 -9.99
N ILE A 99 -8.72 3.49 -8.85
CA ILE A 99 -9.43 3.22 -7.60
C ILE A 99 -10.29 4.40 -7.15
N ASN A 100 -9.86 5.64 -7.43
CA ASN A 100 -10.53 6.86 -7.02
C ASN A 100 -11.75 7.19 -7.87
N LEU A 101 -11.86 6.61 -9.08
CA LEU A 101 -13.02 6.81 -9.93
C LEU A 101 -14.31 6.26 -9.30
N ASN A 102 -14.13 5.26 -8.42
CA ASN A 102 -15.18 4.47 -7.81
C ASN A 102 -15.51 4.90 -6.37
N GLN A 103 -14.81 5.87 -5.78
CA GLN A 103 -14.98 6.26 -4.37
C GLN A 103 -15.41 7.72 -4.25
N HIS A 104 -16.53 7.96 -3.57
CA HIS A 104 -16.97 9.31 -3.22
C HIS A 104 -16.29 9.74 -1.91
N ASN A 105 -15.65 10.92 -1.93
CA ASN A 105 -14.99 11.56 -0.78
C ASN A 105 -13.80 10.79 -0.17
N ASP A 106 -13.35 9.70 -0.79
CA ASP A 106 -12.12 9.01 -0.43
C ASP A 106 -11.21 8.94 -1.67
N PHE A 107 -9.95 9.34 -1.50
CA PHE A 107 -8.97 9.36 -2.58
C PHE A 107 -7.64 8.79 -2.14
N PHE A 108 -6.98 8.14 -3.07
CA PHE A 108 -5.64 7.61 -3.03
C PHE A 108 -4.75 8.53 -3.86
N SER A 109 -3.62 8.93 -3.29
CA SER A 109 -2.53 9.60 -4.00
C SER A 109 -1.23 8.99 -3.54
N PHE A 110 -0.16 9.06 -4.34
CA PHE A 110 1.13 8.50 -3.95
C PHE A 110 1.58 9.00 -2.56
N THR A 111 1.55 10.32 -2.33
CA THR A 111 1.93 10.93 -1.05
C THR A 111 1.07 10.44 0.12
N LYS A 112 -0.26 10.41 -0.05
CA LYS A 112 -1.18 9.93 1.01
C LYS A 112 -0.95 8.45 1.30
N SER A 113 -0.75 7.66 0.26
CA SER A 113 -0.45 6.22 0.36
C SER A 113 0.81 5.96 1.18
N MET A 114 1.88 6.70 0.89
CA MET A 114 3.13 6.62 1.64
C MET A 114 2.90 6.96 3.12
N LEU A 115 2.21 8.06 3.43
CA LEU A 115 1.95 8.48 4.81
C LEU A 115 1.15 7.41 5.59
N VAL A 116 0.12 6.83 4.99
CA VAL A 116 -0.71 5.80 5.62
C VAL A 116 0.08 4.51 5.84
N LEU A 117 0.88 4.08 4.86
CA LEU A 117 1.76 2.92 5.02
C LEU A 117 2.84 3.15 6.08
N PHE A 118 3.44 4.34 6.14
CA PHE A 118 4.39 4.71 7.20
C PHE A 118 3.74 4.68 8.59
N ALA A 119 2.55 5.25 8.73
CA ALA A 119 1.80 5.24 9.99
C ALA A 119 1.44 3.80 10.39
N GLY A 120 0.93 3.00 9.44
CA GLY A 120 0.61 1.59 9.66
C GLY A 120 1.82 0.76 10.07
N LEU A 121 2.95 0.90 9.38
CA LEU A 121 4.22 0.27 9.72
C LEU A 121 4.68 0.65 11.14
N SER A 122 4.60 1.93 11.48
CA SER A 122 4.98 2.42 12.80
C SER A 122 4.11 1.78 13.90
N ILE A 123 2.80 1.70 13.69
CA ILE A 123 1.87 1.07 14.63
C ILE A 123 2.19 -0.42 14.79
N VAL A 124 2.34 -1.16 13.68
CA VAL A 124 2.67 -2.60 13.71
C VAL A 124 4.00 -2.84 14.42
N PHE A 125 5.01 -2.02 14.15
CA PHE A 125 6.32 -2.13 14.78
C PHE A 125 6.28 -1.88 16.31
N ILE A 126 5.52 -0.88 16.74
CA ILE A 126 5.31 -0.59 18.18
C ILE A 126 4.59 -1.77 18.85
N LEU A 127 3.50 -2.26 18.24
CA LEU A 127 2.75 -3.40 18.75
C LEU A 127 3.61 -4.66 18.84
N LYS A 128 4.41 -4.94 17.81
CA LYS A 128 5.38 -6.05 17.77
C LYS A 128 6.36 -5.94 18.93
N THR A 129 6.94 -4.76 19.13
CA THR A 129 7.90 -4.51 20.20
C THR A 129 7.31 -4.72 21.60
N ILE A 130 6.10 -4.21 21.83
CA ILE A 130 5.39 -4.37 23.11
C ILE A 130 5.06 -5.84 23.34
N THR A 131 4.49 -6.51 22.33
CA THR A 131 4.10 -7.92 22.39
C THR A 131 5.31 -8.81 22.69
N GLY A 132 6.45 -8.57 22.00
CA GLY A 132 7.68 -9.30 22.25
C GLY A 132 8.18 -9.17 23.69
N LYS A 133 8.12 -7.97 24.27
CA LYS A 133 8.49 -7.74 25.68
C LYS A 133 7.55 -8.47 26.65
N VAL A 134 6.24 -8.42 26.40
CA VAL A 134 5.24 -9.09 27.26
C VAL A 134 5.44 -10.61 27.21
N MET A 135 5.60 -11.18 26.02
CA MET A 135 5.80 -12.63 25.86
C MET A 135 7.12 -13.11 26.47
N ALA A 136 8.18 -12.30 26.40
CA ALA A 136 9.44 -12.63 27.08
C ALA A 136 9.29 -12.68 28.61
N LYS A 137 8.49 -11.78 29.19
CA LYS A 137 8.24 -11.75 30.64
C LYS A 137 7.37 -12.91 31.11
N ILE A 138 6.41 -13.36 30.30
CA ILE A 138 5.52 -14.50 30.64
C ILE A 138 6.30 -15.82 30.65
N ASN A 139 7.31 -15.95 29.78
CA ASN A 139 8.09 -17.17 29.63
C ASN A 139 9.37 -17.23 30.49
N ALA A 140 9.64 -16.21 31.31
CA ALA A 140 10.78 -16.11 32.21
C ALA A 140 10.39 -16.49 33.64
#